data_AF-A0A4Y9TBS3-F1
#
_entry.id   AF-A0A4Y9TBS3-F1
#
_cell.length_a   1.000
_cell.length_b   1.000
_cell.length_c   1.000
_cell.angle_alpha   90.00
_cell.angle_beta   90.00
_cell.angle_gamma   90.00
#
_symmetry.space_group_name_H-M   'P 1'
#
loop_
_entity.id
_entity.type
_entity.pdbx_description
1 polymer ?
#
loop_
_entity_poly.entity_id
_entity_poly.type
_entity_poly.pdbx_seq_one_letter_code
_entity_poly.pdbx_strand_id
1 'polypeptide(L)'
;PTMGGWMVEYLTWHWIFLINLPVGLIGCYAVWKFIPDLRGTERTRFDSLGFLLFGAAMILITIAMEGLGELHLPHLRVMLLLFGGMACLAAYWLRAGHTEKPLFAPSLFKTRTFAVGILGNLFARLGSGALPFLVPLLLQVALGYSPSQAGMSMLPLAAAAMIAKWVARPL
;
A
#
# COMPACT_ATOMS: atom_id res chain seq x y z
N PRO A 1 7.98 13.91 9.26
CA PRO A 1 9.46 13.77 9.31
C PRO A 1 10.11 14.68 10.35
N THR A 2 9.90 16.00 10.31
CA THR A 2 10.45 16.97 11.28
C THR A 2 9.90 16.79 12.68
N MET A 3 8.57 16.78 12.82
CA MET A 3 7.95 16.57 14.13
C MET A 3 8.22 15.17 14.67
N GLY A 4 8.33 14.16 13.78
CA GLY A 4 8.65 12.79 14.16
C GLY A 4 10.10 12.63 14.63
N GLY A 5 11.08 13.26 13.98
CA GLY A 5 12.49 13.22 14.39
C GLY A 5 12.73 13.89 15.74
N TRP A 6 12.13 15.07 15.97
CA TRP A 6 12.16 15.75 17.27
C TRP A 6 11.44 14.97 18.37
N MET A 7 10.32 14.31 18.04
CA MET A 7 9.63 13.43 18.98
C MET A 7 10.46 12.20 19.33
N VAL A 8 11.23 11.59 18.43
CA VAL A 8 12.09 10.44 18.79
C VAL A 8 13.29 10.85 19.66
N GLU A 9 13.80 12.07 19.47
CA GLU A 9 15.00 12.56 20.16
C GLU A 9 14.70 13.04 21.60
N TYR A 10 13.48 13.52 21.89
CA TYR A 10 13.08 14.04 23.21
C TYR A 10 11.89 13.32 23.86
N LEU A 11 11.08 12.58 23.11
CA LEU A 11 9.91 11.84 23.61
C LEU A 11 10.05 10.34 23.29
N THR A 12 9.51 9.50 24.17
CA THR A 12 9.52 8.06 23.92
C THR A 12 8.68 7.74 22.67
N TRP A 13 9.14 6.82 21.82
CA TRP A 13 8.54 6.37 20.53
C TRP A 13 7.00 6.17 20.57
N HIS A 14 6.43 5.82 21.72
CA HIS A 14 5.00 5.70 21.98
C HIS A 14 4.17 6.93 21.58
N TRP A 15 4.70 8.15 21.69
CA TRP A 15 3.97 9.38 21.37
C TRP A 15 3.64 9.53 19.87
N ILE A 16 4.41 8.89 19.00
CA ILE A 16 4.14 8.86 17.55
C ILE A 16 2.87 8.06 17.24
N PHE A 17 2.55 7.04 18.04
CA PHE A 17 1.29 6.31 17.90
C PHE A 17 0.14 7.07 18.57
N LEU A 18 0.41 7.68 19.73
CA LEU A 18 -0.61 8.37 20.52
C LEU A 18 -1.17 9.61 19.81
N ILE A 19 -0.39 10.30 18.98
CA ILE A 19 -0.86 11.45 18.19
C ILE A 19 -1.85 11.05 17.07
N ASN A 20 -1.77 9.82 16.58
CA ASN A 20 -2.70 9.32 15.57
C ASN A 20 -4.09 9.03 16.17
N LEU A 21 -4.16 8.71 17.46
CA LEU A 21 -5.42 8.39 18.15
C LEU A 21 -6.44 9.56 18.17
N PRO A 22 -6.10 10.79 18.58
CA PRO A 22 -7.04 11.91 18.55
C PRO A 22 -7.41 12.29 17.12
N VAL A 23 -6.47 12.23 16.18
CA VAL A 23 -6.74 12.51 14.77
C VAL A 23 -7.71 11.49 14.19
N GLY A 24 -7.53 10.20 14.51
CA GLY A 24 -8.44 9.13 14.14
C GLY A 24 -9.84 9.31 14.72
N LEU A 25 -9.94 9.67 16.00
CA LEU A 25 -11.21 9.96 16.67
C LEU A 25 -11.94 11.14 16.03
N ILE A 26 -11.24 12.23 15.71
CA ILE A 26 -11.82 13.39 15.01
C ILE A 26 -12.29 12.97 13.61
N GLY A 27 -11.51 12.15 12.90
CA GLY A 27 -11.89 11.59 11.61
C GLY A 27 -13.17 10.73 11.68
N CYS A 28 -13.26 9.82 12.65
CA CYS A 28 -14.45 9.00 12.89
C CYS A 28 -15.67 9.87 13.22
N TYR A 29 -15.49 10.87 14.09
CA TYR A 29 -16.56 11.80 14.43
C TYR A 29 -17.01 12.61 13.22
N ALA A 30 -16.08 13.09 12.39
CA ALA A 30 -16.39 13.83 11.18
C ALA A 30 -17.12 12.96 10.15
N VAL A 31 -16.69 11.72 9.93
CA VAL A 31 -17.39 10.77 9.07
C VAL A 31 -18.82 10.53 9.56
N TRP A 32 -18.98 10.26 10.86
CA TRP A 32 -20.29 10.01 11.46
C TRP A 32 -21.23 11.22 11.37
N LYS A 33 -20.68 12.44 11.44
CA LYS A 33 -21.46 13.68 11.42
C LYS A 33 -21.75 14.23 10.03
N PHE A 34 -20.80 14.13 9.10
CA PHE A 34 -20.85 14.84 7.81
C PHE A 34 -21.12 13.94 6.62
N ILE A 35 -20.94 12.62 6.71
CA ILE A 35 -21.23 11.71 5.61
C ILE A 35 -22.69 11.23 5.73
N PRO A 36 -23.61 11.68 4.87
CA PRO A 36 -24.96 11.14 4.83
C PRO A 36 -24.91 9.66 4.40
N ASP A 37 -25.77 8.84 5.00
CA ASP A 37 -25.86 7.39 4.74
C ASP A 37 -26.37 7.16 3.29
N LEU A 38 -25.44 7.15 2.33
CA LEU A 38 -25.68 6.85 0.92
C LEU A 38 -25.92 5.35 0.75
N ARG A 39 -27.06 4.87 1.25
CA ARG A 39 -27.51 3.50 1.04
C ARG A 39 -27.87 3.31 -0.43
N GLY A 40 -26.97 2.70 -1.19
CA GLY A 40 -27.24 2.27 -2.55
C GLY A 40 -28.43 1.30 -2.61
N THR A 41 -29.40 1.61 -3.47
CA THR A 41 -30.69 0.92 -3.63
C THR A 41 -30.59 -0.54 -4.08
N GLU A 42 -29.41 -1.01 -4.49
CA GLU A 42 -29.20 -2.41 -4.86
C GLU A 42 -28.15 -3.08 -3.99
N ARG A 43 -28.54 -4.16 -3.30
CA ARG A 43 -27.60 -5.15 -2.76
C ARG A 43 -26.98 -5.89 -3.93
N THR A 44 -25.98 -5.30 -4.57
CA THR A 44 -25.10 -6.03 -5.49
C THR A 44 -24.56 -7.24 -4.74
N ARG A 45 -24.81 -8.45 -5.25
CA ARG A 45 -24.26 -9.69 -4.67
C ARG A 45 -22.74 -9.58 -4.72
N PHE A 46 -22.14 -9.26 -3.57
CA PHE A 46 -20.70 -9.17 -3.42
C PHE A 46 -20.09 -10.53 -3.74
N ASP A 47 -19.12 -10.57 -4.64
CA ASP A 47 -18.38 -11.79 -4.95
C ASP A 47 -17.38 -12.09 -3.82
N SER A 48 -17.92 -12.53 -2.69
CA SER A 48 -17.17 -12.86 -1.46
C SER A 48 -16.10 -13.92 -1.70
N LEU A 49 -16.38 -14.85 -2.62
CA LEU A 49 -15.51 -15.97 -2.91
C LEU A 49 -14.40 -15.52 -3.89
N GLY A 50 -14.70 -14.66 -4.87
CA GLY A 50 -13.67 -13.96 -5.67
C GLY A 50 -12.77 -13.06 -4.81
N PHE A 51 -13.36 -12.33 -3.85
CA PHE A 51 -12.63 -11.54 -2.86
C PHE A 51 -11.68 -12.43 -2.02
N LEU A 52 -12.17 -13.59 -1.55
CA LEU A 52 -11.35 -14.51 -0.76
C LEU A 52 -10.19 -15.09 -1.57
N LEU A 53 -10.41 -15.50 -2.82
CA LEU A 53 -9.34 -16.00 -3.68
C LEU A 53 -8.29 -14.93 -3.97
N PHE A 54 -8.72 -13.70 -4.26
CA PHE A 54 -7.81 -12.60 -4.54
C PHE A 54 -7.03 -12.18 -3.29
N GLY A 55 -7.70 -12.08 -2.14
CA GLY A 55 -7.08 -11.80 -0.85
C GLY A 55 -6.07 -12.88 -0.46
N ALA A 56 -6.43 -14.16 -0.61
CA ALA A 56 -5.54 -15.28 -0.37
C ALA A 56 -4.32 -15.24 -1.30
N ALA A 57 -4.51 -14.97 -2.60
CA ALA A 57 -3.41 -14.81 -3.54
C ALA A 57 -2.45 -13.68 -3.12
N MET A 58 -2.97 -12.51 -2.75
CA MET A 58 -2.15 -11.39 -2.27
C MET A 58 -1.36 -11.77 -1.03
N ILE A 59 -2.00 -12.38 -0.02
CA ILE A 59 -1.34 -12.80 1.22
C ILE A 59 -0.22 -13.81 0.93
N LEU A 60 -0.51 -14.84 0.13
CA LEU A 60 0.44 -15.89 -0.21
C LEU A 60 1.66 -15.34 -0.95
N ILE A 61 1.45 -14.46 -1.93
CA ILE A 61 2.53 -13.82 -2.70
C ILE A 61 3.36 -12.90 -1.80
N THR A 62 2.72 -12.08 -0.96
CA THR A 62 3.43 -11.19 -0.03
C THR A 62 4.29 -11.97 0.96
N ILE A 63 3.75 -13.02 1.59
CA ILE A 63 4.51 -13.87 2.52
C ILE A 63 5.66 -14.60 1.81
N ALA A 64 5.44 -15.05 0.56
CA ALA A 64 6.51 -15.65 -0.24
C ALA A 64 7.66 -14.65 -0.49
N MET A 65 7.35 -13.40 -0.82
CA MET A 65 8.34 -12.35 -1.05
C MET A 65 9.09 -11.96 0.24
N GLU A 66 8.39 -11.78 1.35
CA GLU A 66 9.02 -11.53 2.67
C GLU A 66 9.85 -12.72 3.15
N GLY A 67 9.40 -13.94 2.85
CA GLY A 67 10.07 -15.21 3.11
C GLY A 67 11.43 -15.35 2.45
N LEU A 68 11.62 -14.72 1.29
CA LEU A 68 12.89 -14.66 0.57
C LEU A 68 13.90 -13.71 1.22
N GLY A 69 13.42 -12.71 1.96
CA GLY A 69 14.23 -11.65 2.55
C GLY A 69 14.50 -11.85 4.04
N GLU A 70 13.50 -11.55 4.88
CA GLU A 70 13.70 -11.47 6.34
C GLU A 70 13.43 -12.79 7.07
N LEU A 71 12.46 -13.58 6.61
CA LEU A 71 11.95 -14.73 7.36
C LEU A 71 12.83 -15.99 7.25
N HIS A 72 13.88 -15.99 6.42
CA HIS A 72 14.79 -17.12 6.17
C HIS A 72 14.05 -18.46 5.96
N LEU A 73 12.90 -18.42 5.30
CA LEU A 73 12.08 -19.61 5.09
C LEU A 73 12.80 -20.57 4.14
N PRO A 74 12.66 -21.90 4.35
CA PRO A 74 13.22 -22.87 3.41
C PRO A 74 12.65 -22.62 2.02
N HIS A 75 13.53 -22.61 1.00
CA HIS A 75 13.17 -22.30 -0.40
C HIS A 75 11.96 -23.08 -0.90
N LEU A 76 11.78 -24.31 -0.43
CA LEU A 76 10.61 -25.14 -0.75
C LEU A 76 9.28 -24.51 -0.30
N ARG A 77 9.20 -23.95 0.92
CA ARG A 77 7.98 -23.27 1.40
C ARG A 77 7.71 -22.00 0.61
N VAL A 78 8.75 -21.24 0.27
CA VAL A 78 8.58 -20.02 -0.53
C VAL A 78 8.06 -20.36 -1.92
N MET A 79 8.61 -21.39 -2.58
CA MET A 79 8.08 -21.86 -3.86
C MET A 79 6.64 -22.34 -3.73
N LEU A 80 6.29 -23.12 -2.70
CA LEU A 80 4.91 -23.57 -2.49
C LEU A 80 3.92 -22.41 -2.28
N LEU A 81 4.31 -21.40 -1.49
CA LEU A 81 3.49 -20.20 -1.27
C LEU A 81 3.34 -19.39 -2.56
N LEU A 82 4.41 -19.23 -3.34
CA LEU A 82 4.38 -18.50 -4.61
C LEU A 82 3.50 -19.23 -5.64
N PHE A 83 3.69 -20.54 -5.82
CA PHE A 83 2.87 -21.36 -6.72
C PHE A 83 1.42 -21.41 -6.24
N GLY A 84 1.17 -21.51 -4.93
CA GLY A 84 -0.17 -21.47 -4.35
C GLY A 84 -0.86 -20.12 -4.57
N GLY A 85 -0.13 -19.01 -4.41
CA GLY A 85 -0.62 -17.67 -4.70
C GLY A 85 -0.93 -17.46 -6.18
N MET A 86 -0.04 -17.89 -7.07
CA MET A 86 -0.29 -17.87 -8.53
C MET A 86 -1.46 -18.75 -8.93
N ALA A 87 -1.62 -19.92 -8.31
CA ALA A 87 -2.76 -20.81 -8.57
C ALA A 87 -4.08 -20.17 -8.13
N CYS A 88 -4.11 -19.50 -6.97
CA CYS A 88 -5.28 -18.75 -6.50
C CYS A 88 -5.61 -17.58 -7.44
N LEU A 89 -4.59 -16.87 -7.94
CA LEU A 89 -4.76 -15.78 -8.89
C LEU A 89 -5.29 -16.27 -10.26
N ALA A 90 -4.77 -17.40 -10.76
CA ALA A 90 -5.24 -18.04 -11.99
C ALA A 90 -6.68 -18.55 -11.84
N ALA A 91 -7.01 -19.18 -10.71
CA ALA A 91 -8.37 -19.61 -10.39
C ALA A 91 -9.34 -18.42 -10.29
N TYR A 92 -8.90 -17.31 -9.70
CA TYR A 92 -9.68 -16.06 -9.71
C TYR A 92 -9.90 -15.54 -11.13
N TRP A 93 -8.87 -15.52 -11.98
CA TRP A 93 -8.97 -15.01 -13.35
C TRP A 93 -9.90 -15.86 -14.24
N LEU A 94 -9.80 -17.19 -14.14
CA LEU A 94 -10.70 -18.12 -14.83
C LEU A 94 -12.14 -17.93 -14.40
N ARG A 95 -12.38 -17.72 -13.10
CA ARG A 95 -13.72 -17.46 -12.56
C ARG A 95 -14.26 -16.07 -12.91
N ALA A 96 -13.39 -15.06 -12.94
CA ALA A 96 -13.73 -13.70 -13.33
C ALA A 96 -14.17 -13.62 -14.80
N GLY A 97 -13.77 -14.57 -15.65
CA GLY A 97 -14.28 -14.72 -17.01
C GLY A 97 -15.72 -15.27 -17.11
N HIS A 98 -16.19 -16.01 -16.09
CA HIS A 98 -17.49 -16.69 -16.07
C HIS A 98 -18.53 -16.05 -15.13
N THR A 99 -18.16 -15.01 -14.38
CA THR A 99 -19.02 -14.39 -13.37
C THR A 99 -19.62 -13.07 -13.91
N GLU A 100 -20.93 -12.88 -13.78
CA GLU A 100 -21.63 -11.69 -14.31
C GLU A 100 -21.23 -10.36 -13.63
N LYS A 101 -20.70 -10.41 -12.41
CA LYS A 101 -20.22 -9.23 -11.65
C LYS A 101 -18.89 -9.52 -10.93
N PRO A 102 -17.75 -9.67 -11.65
CA PRO A 102 -16.46 -9.91 -11.03
C PRO A 102 -15.98 -8.68 -10.27
N LEU A 103 -15.22 -8.89 -9.19
CA LEU A 103 -14.60 -7.80 -8.41
C LEU A 103 -13.67 -6.92 -9.28
N PHE A 104 -12.95 -7.58 -10.21
CA PHE A 104 -12.17 -6.96 -11.28
C PHE A 104 -12.62 -7.57 -12.60
N ALA A 105 -13.46 -6.85 -13.34
CA ALA A 105 -13.91 -7.31 -14.63
C ALA A 105 -12.72 -7.43 -15.61
N PRO A 106 -12.42 -8.63 -16.17
CA PRO A 106 -11.34 -8.80 -17.14
C PRO A 106 -11.52 -7.93 -18.39
N SER A 107 -12.77 -7.51 -18.66
CA SER A 107 -13.11 -6.55 -19.71
C SER A 107 -12.45 -5.18 -19.53
N LEU A 108 -12.14 -4.74 -18.30
CA LEU A 108 -11.42 -3.49 -18.04
C LEU A 108 -9.98 -3.54 -18.56
N PHE A 109 -9.33 -4.70 -18.47
CA PHE A 109 -7.97 -4.89 -19.00
C PHE A 109 -7.91 -4.96 -20.52
N LYS A 110 -9.04 -5.14 -21.23
CA LYS A 110 -9.09 -5.00 -22.69
C LYS A 110 -8.89 -3.55 -23.13
N THR A 111 -9.18 -2.59 -22.25
CA THR A 111 -8.90 -1.18 -22.52
C THR A 111 -7.41 -0.92 -22.31
N ARG A 112 -6.68 -0.75 -23.42
CA ARG A 112 -5.21 -0.53 -23.41
C ARG A 112 -4.78 0.58 -22.45
N THR A 113 -5.54 1.67 -22.38
CA THR A 113 -5.28 2.80 -21.47
C THR A 113 -5.35 2.39 -20.00
N PHE A 114 -6.28 1.50 -19.64
CA PHE A 114 -6.44 1.01 -18.27
C PHE A 114 -5.30 0.05 -17.90
N ALA A 115 -4.95 -0.89 -18.78
CA ALA A 115 -3.85 -1.82 -18.54
C ALA A 115 -2.49 -1.09 -18.43
N VAL A 116 -2.21 -0.15 -19.32
CA VAL A 116 -0.99 0.67 -19.27
C VAL A 116 -0.99 1.58 -18.04
N GLY A 117 -2.14 2.15 -17.67
CA GLY A 117 -2.29 2.95 -16.45
C GLY A 117 -2.00 2.16 -15.18
N ILE A 118 -2.53 0.93 -15.05
CA ILE A 118 -2.26 0.04 -13.91
C ILE A 118 -0.79 -0.37 -13.87
N LEU A 119 -0.20 -0.78 -15.00
CA LEU A 119 1.22 -1.15 -15.05
C LEU A 119 2.12 0.04 -14.70
N GLY A 120 1.85 1.21 -15.28
CA GLY A 120 2.57 2.45 -14.97
C GLY A 120 2.45 2.80 -13.48
N ASN A 121 1.25 2.67 -12.91
CA ASN A 121 1.04 2.88 -11.48
C ASN A 121 1.81 1.87 -10.63
N LEU A 122 1.85 0.59 -11.01
CA LEU A 122 2.61 -0.44 -10.31
C LEU A 122 4.10 -0.10 -10.26
N PHE A 123 4.71 0.25 -11.39
CA PHE A 123 6.13 0.65 -11.44
C PHE A 123 6.39 1.94 -10.66
N ALA A 124 5.50 2.93 -10.77
CA ALA A 124 5.60 4.15 -9.99
C ALA A 124 5.50 3.89 -8.49
N ARG A 125 4.62 2.99 -8.04
CA ARG A 125 4.47 2.61 -6.63
C ARG A 125 5.63 1.76 -6.12
N LEU A 126 6.18 0.86 -6.93
CA LEU A 126 7.38 0.10 -6.58
C LEU A 126 8.59 1.03 -6.39
N GLY A 127 8.81 1.94 -7.35
CA GLY A 127 9.89 2.92 -7.27
C GLY A 127 9.71 3.89 -6.10
N SER A 128 8.53 4.49 -5.97
CA SER A 128 8.26 5.46 -4.89
C SER A 128 8.12 4.83 -3.51
N GLY A 129 7.73 3.56 -3.42
CA GLY A 129 7.55 2.84 -2.16
C GLY A 129 8.87 2.40 -1.52
N ALA A 130 9.93 2.22 -2.31
CA ALA A 130 11.25 1.85 -1.81
C ALA A 130 12.06 3.05 -1.30
N LEU A 131 11.81 4.25 -1.82
CA LEU A 131 12.54 5.48 -1.46
C LEU A 131 12.48 5.83 0.05
N PRO A 132 11.32 5.77 0.73
CA PRO A 132 11.23 6.13 2.15
C PRO A 132 12.04 5.20 3.06
N PHE A 133 12.36 3.99 2.60
CA PHE A 133 13.15 3.01 3.35
C PHE A 133 14.63 3.04 2.96
N LEU A 134 14.93 3.07 1.66
CA LEU A 134 16.31 3.08 1.15
C LEU A 134 17.04 4.39 1.49
N VAL A 135 16.35 5.54 1.47
CA VAL A 135 17.00 6.84 1.73
C VAL A 135 17.50 6.97 3.17
N PRO A 136 16.70 6.66 4.23
CA PRO A 136 17.22 6.63 5.59
C PRO A 136 18.32 5.58 5.78
N LEU A 137 18.17 4.40 5.19
CA LEU A 137 19.15 3.33 5.30
C LEU A 137 20.51 3.75 4.71
N LEU A 138 20.51 4.39 3.54
CA LEU A 138 21.72 4.94 2.92
C LEU A 138 22.35 6.03 3.78
N LEU A 139 21.55 6.99 4.26
CA LEU A 139 22.05 8.12 5.05
C LEU A 139 22.60 7.67 6.42
N GLN A 140 21.93 6.73 7.09
CA GLN A 140 22.30 6.30 8.44
C GLN A 140 23.38 5.21 8.42
N VAL A 141 23.26 4.19 7.57
CA VAL A 141 24.16 3.02 7.58
C VAL A 141 25.38 3.23 6.68
N ALA A 142 25.20 3.75 5.47
CA ALA A 142 26.32 3.91 4.53
C ALA A 142 27.08 5.23 4.74
N LEU A 143 26.37 6.29 5.13
CA LEU A 143 26.95 7.64 5.30
C LEU A 143 27.13 8.05 6.78
N GLY A 144 26.67 7.24 7.74
CA GLY A 144 26.91 7.44 9.17
C GLY A 144 26.20 8.64 9.79
N TYR A 145 25.19 9.22 9.13
CA TYR A 145 24.45 10.38 9.65
C TYR A 145 23.60 10.01 10.87
N SER A 146 23.46 10.95 11.81
CA SER A 146 22.51 10.78 12.92
C SER A 146 21.07 10.73 12.39
N PRO A 147 20.14 10.03 13.10
CA PRO A 147 18.72 9.99 12.73
C PRO A 147 18.10 11.38 12.58
N SER A 148 18.54 12.36 13.37
CA SER A 148 18.10 13.75 13.30
C SER A 148 18.53 14.46 12.01
N GLN A 149 19.78 14.24 11.55
CA GLN A 149 20.27 14.79 10.28
C GLN A 149 19.60 14.13 9.06
N ALA A 150 19.42 12.80 9.10
CA ALA A 150 18.70 12.08 8.05
C ALA A 150 17.24 12.57 7.93
N GLY A 151 16.55 12.73 9.08
CA GLY A 151 15.20 13.29 9.13
C GLY A 151 15.09 14.71 8.56
N MET A 152 16.11 15.55 8.80
CA MET A 152 16.19 16.92 8.26
C MET A 152 16.33 16.91 6.73
N SER A 153 17.17 16.02 6.19
CA SER A 153 17.43 15.91 4.74
C SER A 153 16.24 15.35 3.94
N MET A 154 15.28 14.69 4.61
CA MET A 154 14.03 14.25 4.00
C MET A 154 12.95 15.34 3.94
N LEU A 155 13.14 16.48 4.63
CA LEU A 155 12.18 17.59 4.61
C LEU A 155 12.04 18.26 3.25
N PRO A 156 13.12 18.60 2.53
CA PRO A 156 13.01 19.21 1.21
C PRO A 156 12.29 18.26 0.25
N LEU A 157 12.52 16.95 0.38
CA LEU A 157 11.86 15.93 -0.43
C LEU A 157 10.35 15.86 -0.14
N ALA A 158 9.97 15.84 1.14
CA ALA A 158 8.56 15.85 1.53
C ALA A 158 7.86 17.16 1.11
N ALA A 159 8.52 18.31 1.28
CA ALA A 159 8.02 19.61 0.86
C ALA A 159 7.86 19.68 -0.67
N ALA A 160 8.86 19.22 -1.43
CA ALA A 160 8.80 19.13 -2.88
C ALA A 160 7.64 18.23 -3.35
N ALA A 161 7.41 17.10 -2.70
CA ALA A 161 6.28 16.23 -3.00
C ALA A 161 4.92 16.89 -2.69
N MET A 162 4.81 17.65 -1.60
CA MET A 162 3.61 18.40 -1.26
C MET A 162 3.32 19.53 -2.25
N ILE A 163 4.36 20.28 -2.66
CA ILE A 163 4.24 21.35 -3.63
C ILE A 163 3.92 20.78 -5.02
N ALA A 164 4.56 19.67 -5.41
CA ALA A 164 4.27 19.00 -6.67
C ALA A 164 2.80 18.57 -6.77
N LYS A 165 2.18 18.12 -5.67
CA LYS A 165 0.74 17.81 -5.63
C LYS A 165 -0.16 19.04 -5.82
N TRP A 166 0.29 20.22 -5.42
CA TRP A 166 -0.43 21.48 -5.64
C TRP A 166 -0.26 22.01 -7.08
N VAL A 167 0.92 21.81 -7.67
CA VAL A 167 1.26 22.27 -9.03
C VAL A 167 0.70 21.33 -10.10
N ALA A 168 0.63 20.02 -9.81
CA ALA A 168 -0.05 19.06 -10.65
C ALA A 168 -1.56 19.32 -10.59
N ARG A 169 -2.06 20.16 -11.50
CA ARG A 169 -3.50 20.38 -11.69
C ARG A 169 -4.21 19.02 -11.82
N PRO A 170 -5.37 18.82 -11.18
CA PRO A 170 -6.19 17.65 -11.44
C PRO A 170 -6.58 17.69 -12.93
N LEU A 171 -6.12 16.69 -13.69
CA LEU A 171 -6.63 16.41 -15.03
C LEU A 171 -8.01 15.77 -14.93
#